data_AF-A0A2G9QJS5-F1
#
_entry.id   AF-A0A2G9QJS5-F1
#
_cell.length_a   1.000
_cell.length_b   1.000
_cell.length_c   1.000
_cell.angle_alpha   90.00
_cell.angle_beta   90.00
_cell.angle_gamma   90.00
#
_symmetry.space_group_name_H-M   'P 1'
#
loop_
_entity.id
_entity.type
_entity.pdbx_description
1 polymer ?
#
loop_
_entity_poly.entity_id
_entity_poly.type
_entity_poly.pdbx_seq_one_letter_code
_entity_poly.pdbx_strand_id
1 'polypeptide(L)'
;MKAEDKIPRHFFLNMGKLESIHDELRDKFIEVTGMFEEYADKCLRENNWDWAQSLNAFNFLNSEGQIPPQCFYRHEGQTIFPSNKNMMVFEFASMTNMCPQWAEKCLSDMKWSWQDAEAIFKKMKIENQIPEDFFYSTNGDYDLDGPNAAADFIKKFSIRSGLTEDWARKILEDAQWNYNQARRDFAYMKDIPEDAFIP
;
A
#
# COMPACT_ATOMS: atom_id res chain seq x y z
N MET A 1 26.98 -46.78 -17.44
CA MET A 1 27.35 -45.34 -17.40
C MET A 1 27.27 -44.81 -18.81
N LYS A 2 26.64 -43.70 -19.17
CA LYS A 2 25.61 -42.82 -18.61
C LYS A 2 24.96 -42.22 -19.88
N ALA A 3 23.65 -42.31 -20.04
CA ALA A 3 22.95 -41.49 -21.02
C ALA A 3 22.56 -40.21 -20.28
N GLU A 4 23.26 -39.11 -20.58
CA GLU A 4 22.87 -37.79 -20.13
C GLU A 4 21.72 -37.32 -21.02
N ASP A 5 20.50 -37.39 -20.49
CA ASP A 5 19.30 -36.77 -21.05
C ASP A 5 19.50 -35.25 -21.12
N LYS A 6 19.96 -34.78 -22.27
CA LYS A 6 19.99 -33.35 -22.57
C LYS A 6 18.56 -32.88 -22.81
N ILE A 7 17.96 -32.27 -21.79
CA ILE A 7 16.69 -31.55 -21.89
C ILE A 7 16.81 -30.55 -23.08
N PRO A 8 15.94 -30.63 -24.10
CA PRO A 8 16.08 -29.81 -25.29
C PRO A 8 15.99 -28.31 -24.99
N ARG A 9 16.85 -27.50 -25.62
CA ARG A 9 16.88 -26.02 -25.44
C ARG A 9 15.53 -25.32 -25.68
N HIS A 10 14.62 -25.90 -26.45
CA HIS A 10 13.28 -25.35 -26.68
C HIS A 10 12.36 -25.45 -25.45
N PHE A 11 12.59 -26.41 -24.54
CA PHE A 11 11.86 -26.50 -23.27
C PHE A 11 12.19 -25.31 -22.36
N PHE A 12 13.46 -24.89 -22.31
CA PHE A 12 13.87 -23.74 -21.51
C PHE A 12 13.32 -22.41 -22.04
N LEU A 13 13.24 -22.24 -23.37
CA LEU A 13 12.64 -21.05 -23.98
C LEU A 13 11.13 -20.95 -23.75
N ASN A 14 10.43 -22.08 -23.70
CA ASN A 14 9.00 -22.12 -23.40
C ASN A 14 8.71 -21.95 -21.91
N MET A 15 9.54 -22.49 -21.02
CA MET A 15 9.39 -22.27 -19.56
C MET A 15 9.57 -20.79 -19.19
N GLY A 16 10.58 -20.11 -19.73
CA GLY A 16 10.78 -18.68 -19.44
C GLY A 16 9.65 -17.77 -19.94
N LYS A 17 8.99 -18.14 -21.05
CA LYS A 17 7.77 -17.44 -21.51
C LYS A 17 6.55 -17.73 -20.65
N LEU A 18 6.42 -18.97 -20.16
CA LEU A 18 5.30 -19.38 -19.31
C LEU A 18 5.39 -18.72 -17.93
N GLU A 19 6.58 -18.70 -17.33
CA GLU A 19 6.87 -18.02 -16.06
C GLU A 19 6.55 -16.52 -16.17
N SER A 20 6.95 -15.87 -17.26
CA SER A 20 6.63 -14.46 -17.52
C SER A 20 5.11 -14.19 -17.59
N ILE A 21 4.32 -15.09 -18.19
CA ILE A 21 2.86 -14.94 -18.27
C ILE A 21 2.22 -15.15 -16.89
N HIS A 22 2.73 -16.11 -16.13
CA HIS A 22 2.26 -16.40 -14.78
C HIS A 22 2.55 -15.25 -13.81
N ASP A 23 3.71 -14.61 -13.92
CA ASP A 23 4.07 -13.46 -13.09
C ASP A 23 3.20 -12.24 -13.42
N GLU A 24 2.98 -11.92 -14.70
CA GLU A 24 2.05 -10.86 -15.11
C GLU A 24 0.62 -11.11 -14.62
N LEU A 25 0.15 -12.37 -14.71
CA LEU A 25 -1.18 -12.74 -14.23
C LEU A 25 -1.30 -12.62 -12.72
N ARG A 26 -0.25 -13.03 -11.99
CA ARG A 26 -0.16 -12.93 -10.52
C ARG A 26 -0.17 -11.48 -10.07
N ASP A 27 0.65 -10.63 -10.68
CA ASP A 27 0.70 -9.20 -10.36
C ASP A 27 -0.67 -8.54 -10.53
N LYS A 28 -1.35 -8.83 -11.64
CA LYS A 28 -2.69 -8.32 -11.90
C LYS A 28 -3.73 -8.87 -10.92
N PHE A 29 -3.59 -10.13 -10.52
CA PHE A 29 -4.50 -10.75 -9.55
C PHE A 29 -4.33 -10.14 -8.16
N ILE A 30 -3.10 -9.91 -7.73
CA ILE A 30 -2.76 -9.19 -6.49
C ILE A 30 -3.34 -7.77 -6.52
N GLU A 31 -3.21 -7.06 -7.64
CA GLU A 31 -3.74 -5.70 -7.77
C GLU A 31 -5.26 -5.66 -7.56
N VAL A 32 -5.99 -6.60 -8.18
CA VAL A 32 -7.46 -6.64 -8.12
C VAL A 32 -7.97 -7.14 -6.77
N THR A 33 -7.36 -8.19 -6.23
CA THR A 33 -7.86 -8.87 -5.03
C THR A 33 -7.26 -8.32 -3.75
N GLY A 34 -6.11 -7.66 -3.84
CA GLY A 34 -5.30 -7.28 -2.70
C GLY A 34 -4.65 -8.47 -2.00
N MET A 35 -4.71 -9.72 -2.49
CA MET A 35 -4.10 -10.87 -1.81
C MET A 35 -2.58 -10.79 -1.79
N PHE A 36 -1.96 -11.36 -0.75
CA PHE A 36 -0.52 -11.54 -0.68
C PHE A 36 -0.04 -12.56 -1.72
N GLU A 37 1.18 -12.35 -2.24
CA GLU A 37 1.69 -13.04 -3.42
C GLU A 37 1.55 -14.56 -3.33
N GLU A 38 1.92 -15.16 -2.18
CA GLU A 38 1.87 -16.61 -1.97
C GLU A 38 0.45 -17.17 -2.10
N TYR A 39 -0.57 -16.43 -1.67
CA TYR A 39 -1.96 -16.86 -1.76
C TYR A 39 -2.60 -16.55 -3.11
N ALA A 40 -2.20 -15.44 -3.75
CA ALA A 40 -2.57 -15.15 -5.13
C ALA A 40 -2.03 -16.23 -6.07
N ASP A 41 -0.75 -16.59 -5.92
CA ASP A 41 -0.11 -17.69 -6.66
C ASP A 41 -0.80 -19.03 -6.41
N LYS A 42 -1.14 -19.34 -5.14
CA LYS A 42 -1.90 -20.55 -4.80
C LYS A 42 -3.27 -20.57 -5.49
N CYS A 43 -4.03 -19.48 -5.41
CA CYS A 43 -5.35 -19.37 -6.02
C CYS A 43 -5.27 -19.59 -7.54
N LEU A 44 -4.32 -18.95 -8.20
CA LEU A 44 -4.08 -19.11 -9.64
C LEU A 44 -3.69 -20.54 -9.98
N ARG A 45 -2.75 -21.15 -9.25
CA ARG A 45 -2.30 -22.54 -9.51
C ARG A 45 -3.41 -23.57 -9.35
N GLU A 46 -4.20 -23.47 -8.27
CA GLU A 46 -5.31 -24.40 -8.00
C GLU A 46 -6.42 -24.29 -9.05
N ASN A 47 -6.51 -23.16 -9.74
CA ASN A 47 -7.44 -22.91 -10.83
C ASN A 47 -6.76 -22.94 -12.21
N ASN A 48 -5.65 -23.67 -12.36
CA ASN A 48 -4.93 -23.89 -13.62
C ASN A 48 -4.49 -22.59 -14.35
N TRP A 49 -4.17 -21.55 -13.58
CA TRP A 49 -3.85 -20.21 -14.07
C TRP A 49 -4.96 -19.58 -14.93
N ASP A 50 -6.21 -20.04 -14.77
CA ASP A 50 -7.37 -19.45 -15.42
C ASP A 50 -7.86 -18.25 -14.60
N TRP A 51 -7.76 -17.05 -15.20
CA TRP A 51 -8.16 -15.80 -14.56
C TRP A 51 -9.59 -15.80 -14.05
N ALA A 52 -10.54 -16.25 -14.88
CA ALA A 52 -11.96 -16.18 -14.57
C ALA A 52 -12.32 -17.15 -13.46
N GLN A 53 -11.79 -18.38 -13.50
CA GLN A 53 -12.00 -19.38 -12.47
C GLN A 53 -11.38 -18.93 -11.14
N SER A 54 -10.14 -18.43 -11.17
CA SER A 54 -9.44 -17.94 -9.97
C SER A 54 -10.20 -16.77 -9.32
N LEU A 55 -10.66 -15.80 -10.13
CA LEU A 55 -11.37 -14.63 -9.61
C LEU A 55 -12.75 -15.01 -9.07
N ASN A 56 -13.46 -15.94 -9.72
CA ASN A 56 -14.74 -16.44 -9.21
C ASN A 56 -14.56 -17.19 -7.89
N ALA A 57 -13.54 -18.04 -7.79
CA ALA A 57 -13.22 -18.76 -6.56
C ALA A 57 -12.85 -17.79 -5.43
N PHE A 58 -12.01 -16.80 -5.71
CA PHE A 58 -11.68 -15.73 -4.77
C PHE A 58 -12.94 -14.98 -4.29
N ASN A 59 -13.75 -14.47 -5.22
CA ASN A 59 -14.94 -13.69 -4.88
C ASN A 59 -15.91 -14.47 -4.02
N PHE A 60 -16.14 -15.75 -4.36
CA PHE A 60 -17.00 -16.65 -3.59
C PHE A 60 -16.47 -16.86 -2.16
N LEU A 61 -15.19 -17.23 -2.02
CA LEU A 61 -14.59 -17.44 -0.70
C LEU A 61 -14.53 -16.16 0.13
N ASN A 62 -14.30 -15.01 -0.52
CA ASN A 62 -14.25 -13.70 0.13
C ASN A 62 -15.64 -13.28 0.63
N SER A 63 -16.69 -13.46 -0.18
CA SER A 63 -18.07 -13.15 0.22
C SER A 63 -18.57 -14.03 1.36
N GLU A 64 -18.09 -15.28 1.42
CA GLU A 64 -18.40 -16.21 2.51
C GLU A 64 -17.53 -15.97 3.76
N GLY A 65 -16.63 -14.99 3.74
CA GLY A 65 -15.69 -14.71 4.84
C GLY A 65 -14.71 -15.84 5.11
N GLN A 66 -14.51 -16.74 4.14
CA GLN A 66 -13.65 -17.92 4.26
C GLN A 66 -12.19 -17.65 3.91
N ILE A 67 -11.88 -16.46 3.37
CA ILE A 67 -10.51 -16.02 3.16
C ILE A 67 -9.99 -15.43 4.47
N PRO A 68 -9.02 -16.07 5.13
CA PRO A 68 -8.49 -15.56 6.37
C PRO A 68 -7.77 -14.21 6.18
N PRO A 69 -7.76 -13.32 7.18
CA PRO A 69 -7.07 -12.03 7.06
C PRO A 69 -5.60 -12.16 6.65
N GLN A 70 -4.87 -13.19 7.10
CA GLN A 70 -3.47 -13.41 6.70
C GLN A 70 -3.26 -13.66 5.20
N CYS A 71 -4.32 -13.86 4.42
CA CYS A 71 -4.22 -13.87 2.96
C CYS A 71 -4.06 -12.47 2.37
N PHE A 72 -4.37 -11.43 3.14
CA PHE A 72 -4.21 -10.01 2.81
C PHE A 72 -3.15 -9.32 3.67
N TYR A 73 -2.51 -10.08 4.56
CA TYR A 73 -1.46 -9.57 5.40
C TYR A 73 -0.32 -10.56 5.52
N ARG A 74 0.91 -10.10 5.31
CA ARG A 74 2.10 -10.91 5.58
C ARG A 74 2.41 -10.87 7.07
N HIS A 75 2.65 -12.03 7.65
CA HIS A 75 3.25 -12.14 8.97
C HIS A 75 4.77 -12.22 8.84
N GLU A 76 5.45 -11.28 9.46
CA GLU A 76 6.90 -11.20 9.44
C GLU A 76 7.37 -10.97 10.89
N GLY A 77 7.63 -12.08 11.60
CA GLY A 77 7.85 -12.06 13.04
C GLY A 77 6.54 -11.83 13.82
N GLN A 78 6.49 -10.78 14.65
CA GLN A 78 5.27 -10.37 15.38
C GLN A 78 4.44 -9.31 14.64
N THR A 79 4.90 -8.86 13.47
CA THR A 79 4.31 -7.73 12.75
C THR A 79 3.45 -8.21 11.57
N ILE A 80 2.34 -7.50 11.35
CA ILE A 80 1.35 -7.76 10.29
C ILE A 80 1.50 -6.65 9.25
N PHE A 81 1.76 -7.00 7.99
CA PHE A 81 1.97 -6.04 6.90
C PHE A 81 0.92 -6.17 5.81
N PRO A 82 0.40 -5.08 5.23
CA PRO A 82 -0.54 -5.15 4.11
C PRO A 82 0.07 -5.84 2.89
N SER A 83 -0.74 -6.54 2.10
CA SER A 83 -0.30 -7.18 0.85
C SER A 83 -0.48 -6.33 -0.40
N ASN A 84 -1.38 -5.35 -0.38
CA ASN A 84 -1.54 -4.43 -1.50
C ASN A 84 -0.43 -3.37 -1.45
N LYS A 85 0.32 -3.22 -2.55
CA LYS A 85 1.38 -2.22 -2.75
C LYS A 85 0.93 -0.81 -2.31
N ASN A 86 -0.25 -0.35 -2.71
CA ASN A 86 -0.77 0.96 -2.33
C ASN A 86 -0.94 1.10 -0.81
N MET A 87 -1.36 0.03 -0.15
CA MET A 87 -1.55 0.00 1.31
C MET A 87 -0.21 -0.09 2.03
N MET A 88 0.75 -0.85 1.49
CA MET A 88 2.13 -0.86 2.00
C MET A 88 2.77 0.52 1.90
N VAL A 89 2.67 1.19 0.74
CA VAL A 89 3.18 2.56 0.55
C VAL A 89 2.56 3.50 1.57
N PHE A 90 1.24 3.43 1.74
CA PHE A 90 0.52 4.30 2.67
C PHE A 90 0.97 4.10 4.12
N GLU A 91 0.99 2.86 4.60
CA GLU A 91 1.40 2.53 5.97
C GLU A 91 2.87 2.86 6.20
N PHE A 92 3.74 2.56 5.23
CA PHE A 92 5.18 2.81 5.34
C PHE A 92 5.47 4.31 5.37
N ALA A 93 4.82 5.10 4.50
CA ALA A 93 4.88 6.56 4.53
C ALA A 93 4.43 7.11 5.88
N SER A 94 3.32 6.60 6.44
CA SER A 94 2.79 7.01 7.74
C SER A 94 3.75 6.68 8.89
N MET A 95 4.35 5.49 8.89
CA MET A 95 5.30 5.07 9.94
C MET A 95 6.63 5.82 9.89
N THR A 96 7.13 6.09 8.69
CA THR A 96 8.45 6.69 8.47
C THR A 96 8.41 8.20 8.38
N ASN A 97 7.21 8.78 8.29
CA ASN A 97 6.95 10.18 7.95
C ASN A 97 7.53 10.60 6.59
N MET A 98 7.75 9.65 5.68
CA MET A 98 8.12 9.94 4.28
C MET A 98 6.90 10.29 3.44
N CYS A 99 7.11 11.06 2.37
CA CYS A 99 6.07 11.21 1.36
C CYS A 99 5.79 9.87 0.63
N PRO A 100 4.57 9.65 0.09
CA PRO A 100 4.19 8.37 -0.49
C PRO A 100 5.06 7.97 -1.69
N GLN A 101 5.52 8.94 -2.47
CA GLN A 101 6.40 8.69 -3.62
C GLN A 101 7.74 8.08 -3.20
N TRP A 102 8.27 8.50 -2.05
CA TRP A 102 9.50 7.95 -1.51
C TRP A 102 9.30 6.64 -0.76
N ALA A 103 8.18 6.49 -0.05
CA ALA A 103 7.80 5.20 0.51
C ALA A 103 7.65 4.13 -0.58
N GLU A 104 6.99 4.47 -1.69
CA GLU A 104 6.89 3.62 -2.88
C GLU A 104 8.25 3.28 -3.46
N LYS A 105 9.11 4.28 -3.66
CA LYS A 105 10.47 4.04 -4.16
C LYS A 105 11.27 3.13 -3.23
N CYS A 106 11.24 3.38 -1.92
CA CYS A 106 11.98 2.61 -0.93
C CYS A 106 11.52 1.15 -0.87
N LEU A 107 10.20 0.94 -0.83
CA LEU A 107 9.59 -0.39 -0.89
C LEU A 107 9.92 -1.09 -2.22
N SER A 108 9.77 -0.40 -3.35
CA SER A 108 10.03 -0.95 -4.68
C SER A 108 11.50 -1.35 -4.87
N ASP A 109 12.44 -0.50 -4.46
CA ASP A 109 13.88 -0.80 -4.53
C ASP A 109 14.22 -2.06 -3.72
N MET A 110 13.48 -2.30 -2.62
CA MET A 110 13.60 -3.48 -1.77
C MET A 110 12.67 -4.62 -2.17
N LYS A 111 12.19 -4.64 -3.41
CA LYS A 111 11.30 -5.68 -3.93
C LYS A 111 10.07 -5.89 -3.05
N TRP A 112 9.53 -4.81 -2.50
CA TRP A 112 8.38 -4.80 -1.60
C TRP A 112 8.59 -5.57 -0.29
N SER A 113 9.85 -5.75 0.13
CA SER A 113 10.19 -6.25 1.47
C SER A 113 10.10 -5.11 2.48
N TRP A 114 9.11 -5.17 3.38
CA TRP A 114 8.92 -4.16 4.41
C TRP A 114 10.14 -4.09 5.35
N GLN A 115 10.64 -5.24 5.79
CA GLN A 115 11.80 -5.34 6.67
C GLN A 115 13.05 -4.71 6.07
N ASP A 116 13.33 -5.03 4.80
CA ASP A 116 14.52 -4.49 4.13
C ASP A 116 14.36 -2.98 3.89
N ALA A 117 13.16 -2.54 3.50
CA ALA A 117 12.85 -1.12 3.36
C ALA A 117 12.99 -0.38 4.70
N GLU A 118 12.50 -0.95 5.80
CA GLU A 118 12.63 -0.34 7.13
C GLU A 118 14.09 -0.31 7.62
N ALA A 119 14.84 -1.40 7.41
CA ALA A 119 16.25 -1.48 7.77
C ALA A 119 17.08 -0.45 7.01
N ILE A 120 16.86 -0.33 5.70
CA ILE A 120 17.52 0.68 4.88
C ILE A 120 17.08 2.08 5.25
N PHE A 121 15.79 2.31 5.49
CA PHE A 121 15.31 3.60 5.96
C PHE A 121 16.02 4.04 7.25
N LYS A 122 16.05 3.16 8.26
CA LYS A 122 16.72 3.42 9.53
C LYS A 122 18.21 3.73 9.32
N LYS A 123 18.87 2.97 8.46
CA LYS A 123 20.28 3.19 8.10
C LYS A 123 20.49 4.55 7.44
N MET A 124 19.74 4.86 6.38
CA MET A 124 19.85 6.13 5.65
C MET A 124 19.51 7.33 6.53
N LYS A 125 18.57 7.18 7.47
CA LYS A 125 18.21 8.22 8.44
C LYS A 125 19.36 8.49 9.42
N ILE A 126 20.04 7.45 9.90
CA ILE A 126 21.21 7.59 10.79
C ILE A 126 22.39 8.20 10.03
N GLU A 127 22.59 7.80 8.77
CA GLU A 127 23.68 8.30 7.91
C GLU A 127 23.40 9.69 7.31
N ASN A 128 22.25 10.29 7.64
CA ASN A 128 21.79 11.58 7.13
C ASN A 128 21.77 11.67 5.59
N GLN A 129 21.48 10.55 4.94
CA GLN A 129 21.43 10.40 3.48
C GLN A 129 20.04 10.61 2.89
N ILE A 130 19.03 10.84 3.73
CA ILE A 130 17.66 11.14 3.30
C ILE A 130 17.52 12.67 3.27
N PRO A 131 17.41 13.31 2.09
CA PRO A 131 17.20 14.75 1.99
C PRO A 131 15.90 15.19 2.67
N GLU A 132 15.86 16.43 3.18
CA GLU A 132 14.71 16.94 3.95
C GLU A 132 13.41 16.96 3.14
N ASP A 133 13.48 17.20 1.83
CA ASP A 133 12.35 17.21 0.90
C ASP A 133 11.63 15.84 0.76
N PHE A 134 12.17 14.79 1.39
CA PHE A 134 11.70 13.41 1.26
C PHE A 134 10.79 13.01 2.43
N PHE A 135 10.87 13.75 3.52
CA PHE A 135 9.90 13.69 4.60
C PHE A 135 8.74 14.61 4.26
N TYR A 136 7.55 14.32 4.79
CA TYR A 136 6.57 15.40 4.92
C TYR A 136 7.28 16.51 5.71
N SER A 137 7.39 17.71 5.12
CA SER A 137 8.03 18.85 5.74
C SER A 137 7.67 18.87 7.23
N THR A 138 8.66 18.61 8.07
CA THR A 138 8.51 18.68 9.52
C THR A 138 8.34 20.13 9.99
N ASN A 139 8.45 21.08 9.07
CA ASN A 139 8.18 22.49 9.27
C ASN A 139 7.00 22.89 8.39
N GLY A 140 5.76 22.67 8.86
CA GLY A 140 4.60 23.56 8.72
C GLY A 140 4.22 24.27 7.40
N ASP A 141 4.97 24.13 6.31
CA ASP A 141 4.84 24.91 5.09
C ASP A 141 4.26 23.98 4.04
N TYR A 142 2.96 23.71 4.19
CA TYR A 142 2.17 23.71 2.97
C TYR A 142 2.30 25.12 2.43
N ASP A 143 2.85 25.27 1.23
CA ASP A 143 2.95 26.55 0.55
C ASP A 143 1.51 27.08 0.33
N LEU A 144 1.00 27.83 1.32
CA LEU A 144 -0.35 28.39 1.35
C LEU A 144 -0.45 29.64 0.46
N ASP A 145 0.65 30.05 -0.16
CA ASP A 145 0.78 31.26 -0.98
C ASP A 145 0.11 31.13 -2.36
N GLY A 146 -0.37 29.94 -2.72
CA GLY A 146 -1.22 29.73 -3.89
C GLY A 146 -2.69 30.10 -3.59
N PRO A 147 -3.41 30.81 -4.48
CA PRO A 147 -4.75 31.35 -4.21
C PRO A 147 -5.83 30.31 -3.87
N ASN A 148 -5.55 29.01 -4.00
CA ASN A 148 -6.45 27.90 -3.71
C ASN A 148 -5.84 26.78 -2.84
N ALA A 149 -4.64 26.96 -2.28
CA ALA A 149 -3.92 25.90 -1.57
C ALA A 149 -4.67 25.40 -0.33
N ALA A 150 -5.22 26.31 0.49
CA ALA A 150 -6.05 25.95 1.64
C ALA A 150 -7.33 25.20 1.24
N ALA A 151 -7.97 25.61 0.14
CA ALA A 151 -9.20 24.98 -0.36
C ALA A 151 -8.94 23.55 -0.83
N ASP A 152 -7.87 23.31 -1.59
CA ASP A 152 -7.46 21.95 -1.99
C ASP A 152 -7.11 21.08 -0.78
N PHE A 153 -6.58 21.70 0.27
CA PHE A 153 -6.19 21.03 1.49
C PHE A 153 -7.39 20.55 2.31
N ILE A 154 -8.35 21.46 2.52
CA ILE A 154 -9.65 21.17 3.12
C ILE A 154 -10.34 20.05 2.36
N LYS A 155 -10.38 20.16 1.02
CA LYS A 155 -11.06 19.18 0.16
C LYS A 155 -10.44 17.79 0.26
N LYS A 156 -9.11 17.68 0.27
CA LYS A 156 -8.41 16.40 0.46
C LYS A 156 -8.64 15.79 1.84
N PHE A 157 -8.66 16.61 2.90
CA PHE A 157 -8.94 16.13 4.25
C PHE A 157 -10.40 15.71 4.41
N SER A 158 -11.34 16.50 3.87
CA SER A 158 -12.78 16.21 3.81
C SER A 158 -13.06 14.87 3.15
N ILE A 159 -12.56 14.65 1.92
CA ILE A 159 -12.74 13.40 1.18
C ILE A 159 -12.22 12.18 1.96
N ARG A 160 -11.08 12.31 2.65
CA ARG A 160 -10.44 11.20 3.36
C ARG A 160 -11.04 10.90 4.73
N SER A 161 -11.52 11.92 5.43
CA SER A 161 -12.14 11.79 6.75
C SER A 161 -13.64 11.47 6.65
N GLY A 162 -14.24 11.65 5.47
CA GLY A 162 -15.68 11.59 5.28
C GLY A 162 -16.41 12.80 5.87
N LEU A 163 -15.67 13.82 6.32
CA LEU A 163 -16.24 15.06 6.84
C LEU A 163 -16.62 16.01 5.73
N THR A 164 -17.63 16.83 5.96
CA THR A 164 -17.89 18.03 5.17
C THR A 164 -16.66 18.94 5.15
N GLU A 165 -16.53 19.77 4.10
CA GLU A 165 -15.41 20.69 3.97
C GLU A 165 -15.34 21.68 5.15
N ASP A 166 -16.48 22.05 5.76
CA ASP A 166 -16.50 22.95 6.92
C ASP A 166 -15.92 22.29 8.18
N TRP A 167 -16.21 21.02 8.43
CA TRP A 167 -15.62 20.28 9.54
C TRP A 167 -14.16 19.91 9.31
N ALA A 168 -13.81 19.55 8.07
CA ALA A 168 -12.43 19.35 7.68
C ALA A 168 -11.59 20.62 7.89
N ARG A 169 -12.12 21.79 7.49
CA ARG A 169 -11.49 23.09 7.73
C ARG A 169 -11.28 23.35 9.22
N LYS A 170 -12.31 23.15 10.03
CA LYS A 170 -12.24 23.40 11.47
C LYS A 170 -11.16 22.56 12.15
N ILE A 171 -11.11 21.26 11.86
CA ILE A 171 -10.09 20.36 12.44
C ILE A 171 -8.69 20.74 11.97
N LEU A 172 -8.54 21.13 10.71
CA LEU A 172 -7.27 21.61 10.18
C LEU A 172 -6.85 22.93 10.85
N GLU A 173 -7.76 23.88 11.05
CA GLU A 173 -7.51 25.15 11.74
C GLU A 173 -7.10 24.94 13.21
N ASP A 174 -7.82 24.06 13.93
CA ASP A 174 -7.52 23.70 15.33
C ASP A 174 -6.14 23.04 15.45
N ALA A 175 -5.74 22.28 14.42
CA ALA A 175 -4.43 21.67 14.31
C ALA A 175 -3.36 22.61 13.71
N GLN A 176 -3.64 23.91 13.56
CA GLN A 176 -2.73 24.89 12.95
C GLN A 176 -2.24 24.47 11.56
N TRP A 177 -3.16 23.94 10.76
CA TRP A 177 -2.94 23.40 9.41
C TRP A 177 -1.95 22.22 9.35
N ASN A 178 -1.64 21.60 10.49
CA ASN A 178 -0.83 20.39 10.55
C ASN A 178 -1.70 19.16 10.27
N TYR A 179 -1.55 18.59 9.08
CA TYR A 179 -2.34 17.43 8.62
C TYR A 179 -2.27 16.21 9.56
N ASN A 180 -1.08 15.93 10.08
CA ASN A 180 -0.87 14.76 10.94
C ASN A 180 -1.49 14.96 12.31
N GLN A 181 -1.40 16.18 12.83
CA GLN A 181 -2.05 16.57 14.07
C GLN A 181 -3.58 16.56 13.90
N ALA A 182 -4.10 17.16 12.82
CA ALA A 182 -5.51 17.12 12.46
C ALA A 182 -6.06 15.69 12.33
N ARG A 183 -5.30 14.77 11.72
CA ARG A 183 -5.69 13.36 11.63
C ARG A 183 -5.75 12.68 12.99
N ARG A 184 -4.76 12.94 13.86
CA ARG A 184 -4.76 12.40 15.23
C ARG A 184 -5.93 12.95 16.02
N ASP A 185 -6.15 14.25 15.97
CA ASP A 185 -7.23 14.90 16.71
C ASP A 185 -8.59 14.39 16.25
N PHE A 186 -8.81 14.25 14.94
CA PHE A 186 -10.00 13.61 14.38
C PHE A 186 -10.21 12.18 14.89
N ALA A 187 -9.16 11.35 14.91
CA ALA A 187 -9.26 9.95 15.36
C ALA A 187 -9.59 9.79 16.86
N TYR A 188 -9.34 10.83 17.66
CA TYR A 188 -9.60 10.82 19.10
C TYR A 188 -10.81 11.69 19.52
N MET A 189 -11.42 12.43 18.58
CA MET A 189 -12.65 13.17 18.85
C MET A 189 -13.81 12.21 19.11
N LYS A 190 -14.49 12.41 20.24
CA LYS A 190 -15.62 11.58 20.66
C LYS A 190 -16.99 12.17 20.32
N ASP A 191 -17.03 13.48 20.06
CA ASP A 191 -18.27 14.26 19.93
C ASP A 191 -18.32 14.97 18.56
N ILE A 192 -18.27 14.19 17.48
CA ILE A 192 -18.49 14.72 16.13
C ILE A 192 -19.98 14.54 15.79
N PRO A 193 -20.73 15.62 15.51
CA PRO A 193 -22.15 15.52 15.20
C PRO A 193 -22.36 14.85 13.83
N GLU A 194 -23.51 14.19 13.64
CA GLU A 194 -23.80 13.42 12.41
C GLU A 194 -23.80 14.30 11.15
N ASP A 195 -24.19 15.57 11.26
CA ASP A 195 -24.18 16.55 10.17
C ASP A 195 -22.76 16.99 9.76
N ALA A 196 -21.75 16.57 10.51
CA ALA A 196 -20.35 16.82 10.17
C ALA A 196 -19.87 15.96 9.01
N PHE A 197 -20.54 14.85 8.72
CA PHE A 197 -20.15 13.90 7.69
C PHE A 197 -20.84 14.18 6.37
N ILE A 198 -20.15 13.89 5.27
CA ILE A 198 -20.72 13.97 3.92
C ILE A 198 -21.88 12.96 3.86
N PRO A 199 -23.09 13.38 3.45
CA PRO A 199 -24.26 12.51 3.40
C PRO A 199 -24.14 11.38 2.37
#